data_AF-A0A8B2NSJ9-F1
#
_entry.id   AF-A0A8B2NSJ9-F1
#
_cell.length_a   1.000
_cell.length_b   1.000
_cell.length_c   1.000
_cell.angle_alpha   90.00
_cell.angle_beta   90.00
_cell.angle_gamma   90.00
#
_symmetry.space_group_name_H-M   'P 1'
#
loop_
_entity.id
_entity.type
_entity.pdbx_description
1 polymer ?
#
loop_
_entity_poly.entity_id
_entity_poly.type
_entity_poly.pdbx_seq_one_letter_code
_entity_poly.pdbx_strand_id
1 'polypeptide(L)'
;MSAGLPDPLLVDGAGALARALESAAPGATILLPPDVIDIDASLTIRVPLALAAAAGTRPLLRFVSADARLVVGPGAGGGSVSGIDFTGTRHRHAPLVELAGVDGFTLADVGIGRCEGSAFQARDCARLRMERTFISDVGLGGGEIVDCDDVALDLTMTMIGRRARSAGLVLSASSGTVSLAARDVSGNAVTVRRPPRPETGPTAPLDLRLNAVECHRALAVVGDADDPVDALTADVFAEDMEDWAVLLSNCAGLNVRMQTRRAEPLRLDGKAGAQRCTIELASDRPDRVTVAGKSARNTVTPLAARPWPPRPDAPASAAFEPRFPARTVEDTCAVCGWQGRFRRTHEGIRETFACSRCRASLRYRAQAQALLSVVGNTRHPTLEALSDAGGLDALSIFEPGQAGPFRPYLANAAVYRASVYAPGRRSGELVDGVECQDITATSFEDKTFDLVVTSDIMEHVRRPEEAWREIHRILKPGGHHVFSIPLTAEMPPRSVSRVDTSGEEDRLLMPAVYHGDGAAGLSLVYTDFGADLLDTLASLGLPTAALPYRSSDPLCASVLTFVSQRLP
;
A
#
# COMPACT_ATOMS: atom_id res chain seq x y z
N MET A 1 -35.65 -33.37 25.93
CA MET A 1 -34.34 -33.37 26.61
C MET A 1 -33.57 -32.17 26.08
N SER A 2 -33.37 -31.15 26.90
CA SER A 2 -32.52 -30.00 26.55
C SER A 2 -31.08 -30.52 26.57
N ALA A 3 -30.47 -30.71 25.40
CA ALA A 3 -29.03 -30.91 25.33
C ALA A 3 -28.41 -29.59 25.79
N GLY A 4 -27.84 -29.57 27.00
CA GLY A 4 -27.13 -28.40 27.51
C GLY A 4 -26.04 -27.99 26.52
N LEU A 5 -25.87 -26.68 26.32
CA LEU A 5 -24.75 -26.17 25.55
C LEU A 5 -23.43 -26.71 26.15
N PRO A 6 -22.48 -27.18 25.34
CA PRO A 6 -21.20 -27.66 25.84
C PRO A 6 -20.46 -26.56 26.60
N ASP A 7 -19.76 -26.93 27.68
CA ASP A 7 -18.93 -25.99 28.44
C ASP A 7 -17.86 -25.34 27.53
N PRO A 8 -17.52 -24.05 27.75
CA PRO A 8 -16.50 -23.39 26.96
C PRO A 8 -15.13 -24.09 27.08
N LEU A 9 -14.47 -24.30 25.94
CA LEU A 9 -13.15 -24.90 25.86
C LEU A 9 -12.06 -23.82 25.91
N LEU A 10 -11.30 -23.75 27.00
CA LEU A 10 -10.10 -22.90 27.08
C LEU A 10 -8.94 -23.56 26.32
N VAL A 11 -8.31 -22.84 25.41
CA VAL A 11 -7.26 -23.37 24.55
C VAL A 11 -6.02 -22.49 24.59
N ASP A 12 -4.87 -23.11 24.90
CA ASP A 12 -3.57 -22.45 24.94
C ASP A 12 -2.63 -23.00 23.85
N GLY A 13 -2.01 -22.10 23.09
CA GLY A 13 -1.09 -22.41 22.01
C GLY A 13 -1.73 -22.77 20.66
N ALA A 14 -0.96 -22.55 19.59
CA ALA A 14 -1.40 -22.67 18.21
C ALA A 14 -1.91 -24.07 17.83
N GLY A 15 -1.16 -25.11 18.20
CA GLY A 15 -1.53 -26.49 17.87
C GLY A 15 -2.81 -26.96 18.57
N ALA A 16 -3.07 -26.48 19.78
CA ALA A 16 -4.31 -26.80 20.49
C ALA A 16 -5.49 -26.04 19.86
N LEU A 17 -5.31 -24.77 19.47
CA LEU A 17 -6.32 -23.97 18.79
C LEU A 17 -6.72 -24.59 17.45
N ALA A 18 -5.74 -25.00 16.65
CA ALA A 18 -6.00 -25.66 15.38
C ALA A 18 -6.84 -26.94 15.55
N ARG A 19 -6.47 -27.81 16.50
CA ARG A 19 -7.22 -29.04 16.80
C ARG A 19 -8.63 -28.75 17.34
N ALA A 20 -8.78 -27.73 18.17
CA ALA A 20 -10.08 -27.33 18.71
C ALA A 20 -11.01 -26.85 17.60
N LEU A 21 -10.52 -26.03 16.67
CA LEU A 21 -11.29 -25.58 15.51
C LEU A 21 -11.66 -26.72 14.56
N GLU A 22 -10.74 -27.67 14.35
CA GLU A 22 -10.98 -28.83 13.48
C GLU A 22 -12.02 -29.81 14.04
N SER A 23 -12.04 -29.99 15.36
CA SER A 23 -12.91 -30.96 16.05
C SER A 23 -14.17 -30.35 16.68
N ALA A 24 -14.36 -29.04 16.57
CA ALA A 24 -15.49 -28.34 17.16
C ALA A 24 -16.84 -28.87 16.63
N ALA A 25 -17.78 -29.07 17.54
CA ALA A 25 -19.18 -29.30 17.19
C ALA A 25 -19.89 -27.95 16.93
N PRO A 26 -20.94 -27.91 16.08
CA PRO A 26 -21.81 -26.74 15.97
C PRO A 26 -22.32 -26.26 17.33
N GLY A 27 -22.23 -24.96 17.59
CA GLY A 27 -22.58 -24.31 18.86
C GLY A 27 -21.45 -24.30 19.91
N ALA A 28 -20.28 -24.87 19.62
CA ALA A 28 -19.14 -24.84 20.55
C ALA A 28 -18.67 -23.41 20.85
N THR A 29 -18.15 -23.21 22.05
CA THR A 29 -17.44 -21.97 22.44
C THR A 29 -15.99 -22.30 22.78
N ILE A 30 -15.06 -21.62 22.11
CA ILE A 30 -13.62 -21.74 22.31
C ILE A 30 -13.12 -20.41 22.89
N LEU A 31 -12.44 -20.47 24.02
CA LEU A 31 -11.88 -19.30 24.72
C LEU A 31 -10.35 -19.29 24.59
N LEU A 32 -9.80 -18.10 24.35
CA LEU A 32 -8.36 -17.87 24.28
C LEU A 32 -7.83 -17.12 25.52
N PRO A 33 -6.65 -17.49 26.06
CA PRO A 33 -5.99 -16.79 27.17
C PRO A 33 -5.47 -15.40 26.75
N PRO A 34 -4.99 -14.53 27.67
CA PRO A 34 -4.47 -13.19 27.35
C PRO A 34 -3.10 -13.18 26.61
N ASP A 35 -2.77 -14.23 25.88
CA ASP A 35 -1.44 -14.47 25.33
C ASP A 35 -1.28 -14.01 23.88
N VAL A 36 -0.02 -13.88 23.47
CA VAL A 36 0.36 -13.79 22.06
C VAL A 36 0.58 -15.22 21.55
N ILE A 37 -0.23 -15.64 20.58
CA ILE A 37 -0.16 -16.99 20.01
C ILE A 37 0.40 -16.89 18.59
N ASP A 38 1.56 -17.50 18.38
CA ASP A 38 2.19 -17.56 17.06
C ASP A 38 1.59 -18.67 16.20
N ILE A 39 1.01 -18.28 15.07
CA ILE A 39 0.29 -19.15 14.14
C ILE A 39 1.12 -19.31 12.86
N ASP A 40 1.59 -20.51 12.58
CA ASP A 40 2.43 -20.84 11.42
C ASP A 40 1.63 -21.43 10.23
N ALA A 41 0.38 -21.83 10.46
CA ALA A 41 -0.53 -22.37 9.45
C ALA A 41 -1.93 -21.74 9.56
N SER A 42 -2.68 -21.72 8.46
CA SER A 42 -4.02 -21.12 8.45
C SER A 42 -4.97 -21.83 9.41
N LEU A 43 -5.77 -21.03 10.14
CA LEU A 43 -6.85 -21.50 10.99
C LEU A 43 -8.15 -21.44 10.20
N THR A 44 -9.01 -22.46 10.31
CA THR A 44 -10.29 -22.50 9.58
C THR A 44 -11.46 -22.73 10.51
N ILE A 45 -12.46 -21.84 10.45
CA ILE A 45 -13.76 -22.03 11.08
C ILE A 45 -14.70 -22.62 10.03
N ARG A 46 -15.15 -23.87 10.26
CA ARG A 46 -15.97 -24.64 9.29
C ARG A 46 -17.40 -24.89 9.75
N VAL A 47 -17.66 -24.73 11.04
CA VAL A 47 -18.97 -24.96 11.67
C VAL A 47 -19.39 -23.73 12.47
N PRO A 48 -20.68 -23.57 12.79
CA PRO A 48 -21.13 -22.47 13.63
C PRO A 48 -20.50 -22.62 15.01
N LEU A 49 -19.61 -21.73 15.41
CA LEU A 49 -18.99 -21.72 16.74
C LEU A 49 -18.68 -20.29 17.18
N ALA A 50 -18.47 -20.10 18.48
CA ALA A 50 -17.97 -18.84 19.04
C ALA A 50 -16.48 -19.00 19.40
N LEU A 51 -15.60 -18.23 18.75
CA LEU A 51 -14.19 -18.11 19.12
C LEU A 51 -14.00 -16.76 19.82
N ALA A 52 -13.72 -16.76 21.12
CA ALA A 52 -13.71 -15.54 21.91
C ALA A 52 -12.49 -15.42 22.81
N ALA A 53 -12.16 -14.19 23.19
CA ALA A 53 -11.25 -13.94 24.30
C ALA A 53 -11.84 -14.42 25.62
N ALA A 54 -10.99 -14.91 26.53
CA ALA A 54 -11.38 -15.10 27.92
C ALA A 54 -11.77 -13.75 28.55
N ALA A 55 -12.64 -13.78 29.56
CA ALA A 55 -13.19 -12.57 30.17
C ALA A 55 -12.08 -11.61 30.66
N GLY A 56 -12.16 -10.34 30.25
CA GLY A 56 -11.19 -9.30 30.63
C GLY A 56 -9.84 -9.39 29.91
N THR A 57 -9.71 -10.25 28.90
CA THR A 57 -8.47 -10.44 28.12
C THR A 57 -8.62 -9.92 26.69
N ARG A 58 -7.49 -9.76 26.00
CA ARG A 58 -7.44 -9.42 24.56
C ARG A 58 -6.26 -10.13 23.88
N PRO A 59 -6.41 -11.44 23.57
CA PRO A 59 -5.36 -12.22 22.93
C PRO A 59 -4.94 -11.64 21.58
N LEU A 60 -3.69 -11.89 21.21
CA LEU A 60 -3.13 -11.53 19.91
C LEU A 60 -2.73 -12.79 19.14
N LEU A 61 -3.41 -13.07 18.03
CA LEU A 61 -3.01 -14.11 17.08
C LEU A 61 -2.02 -13.51 16.08
N ARG A 62 -0.75 -13.96 16.12
CA ARG A 62 0.32 -13.50 15.24
C ARG A 62 0.62 -14.55 14.18
N PHE A 63 0.24 -14.29 12.94
CA PHE A 63 0.50 -15.17 11.80
C PHE A 63 1.93 -14.95 11.30
N VAL A 64 2.80 -15.95 11.46
CA VAL A 64 4.24 -15.82 11.21
C VAL A 64 4.69 -16.33 9.83
N SER A 65 3.82 -17.06 9.14
CA SER A 65 4.04 -17.56 7.77
C SER A 65 3.32 -16.69 6.73
N ALA A 66 3.88 -16.58 5.52
CA ALA A 66 3.38 -15.68 4.48
C ALA A 66 1.94 -15.99 4.01
N ASP A 67 1.52 -17.24 4.08
CA ASP A 67 0.20 -17.72 3.62
C ASP A 67 -0.79 -17.99 4.76
N ALA A 68 -0.32 -17.95 6.01
CA ALA A 68 -1.13 -18.27 7.18
C ALA A 68 -2.11 -17.13 7.48
N ARG A 69 -3.38 -17.50 7.67
CA ARG A 69 -4.50 -16.56 7.89
C ARG A 69 -5.66 -17.23 8.62
N LEU A 70 -6.61 -16.43 9.09
CA LEU A 70 -7.91 -16.95 9.55
C LEU A 70 -8.85 -17.07 8.35
N VAL A 71 -9.45 -18.24 8.15
CA VAL A 71 -10.45 -18.51 7.12
C VAL A 71 -11.78 -18.88 7.77
N VAL A 72 -12.83 -18.15 7.44
CA VAL A 72 -14.22 -18.43 7.83
C VAL A 72 -14.96 -18.95 6.60
N GLY A 73 -15.26 -20.25 6.60
CA GLY A 73 -15.87 -20.92 5.46
C GLY A 73 -17.41 -20.91 5.50
N PRO A 74 -18.08 -21.38 4.42
CA PRO A 74 -19.54 -21.32 4.28
C PRO A 74 -20.33 -22.01 5.40
N GLY A 75 -19.77 -23.09 5.98
CA GLY A 75 -20.40 -23.82 7.07
C GLY A 75 -20.37 -23.11 8.43
N ALA A 76 -19.69 -21.96 8.55
CA ALA A 76 -19.54 -21.22 9.80
C ALA A 76 -20.74 -20.33 10.17
N GLY A 77 -21.79 -20.29 9.34
CA GLY A 77 -22.95 -19.42 9.54
C GLY A 77 -23.60 -19.58 10.92
N GLY A 78 -23.91 -18.47 11.58
CA GLY A 78 -24.35 -18.40 12.98
C GLY A 78 -23.21 -18.34 14.00
N GLY A 79 -21.96 -18.42 13.57
CA GLY A 79 -20.77 -18.31 14.41
C GLY A 79 -20.28 -16.87 14.64
N SER A 80 -19.25 -16.74 15.48
CA SER A 80 -18.63 -15.45 15.78
C SER A 80 -17.15 -15.55 16.15
N VAL A 81 -16.44 -14.43 15.97
CA VAL A 81 -15.12 -14.16 16.56
C VAL A 81 -15.22 -12.88 17.38
N SER A 82 -14.77 -12.89 18.64
CA SER A 82 -14.87 -11.70 19.49
C SER A 82 -13.70 -11.44 20.45
N GLY A 83 -13.33 -10.16 20.57
CA GLY A 83 -12.30 -9.70 21.52
C GLY A 83 -10.87 -10.13 21.20
N ILE A 84 -10.60 -10.56 19.97
CA ILE A 84 -9.30 -11.09 19.53
C ILE A 84 -8.64 -10.12 18.55
N ASP A 85 -7.35 -9.85 18.75
CA ASP A 85 -6.54 -9.08 17.82
C ASP A 85 -5.74 -10.01 16.88
N PHE A 86 -5.54 -9.57 15.65
CA PHE A 86 -4.85 -10.29 14.58
C PHE A 86 -3.69 -9.44 14.06
N THR A 87 -2.52 -10.05 13.95
CA THR A 87 -1.35 -9.47 13.28
C THR A 87 -0.66 -10.49 12.40
N GLY A 88 0.12 -10.05 11.42
CA GLY A 88 0.82 -10.96 10.53
C GLY A 88 2.16 -10.40 10.09
N THR A 89 3.14 -11.28 9.98
CA THR A 89 4.44 -10.94 9.40
C THR A 89 4.59 -11.66 8.07
N ARG A 90 4.99 -10.92 7.03
CA ARG A 90 5.27 -11.43 5.67
C ARG A 90 4.07 -11.79 4.80
N HIS A 91 2.83 -11.52 5.21
CA HIS A 91 1.67 -11.68 4.32
C HIS A 91 1.62 -10.53 3.31
N ARG A 92 1.97 -10.77 2.05
CA ARG A 92 1.96 -9.72 1.01
C ARG A 92 0.82 -9.84 0.02
N HIS A 93 0.27 -11.04 -0.16
CA HIS A 93 -0.64 -11.34 -1.27
C HIS A 93 -2.04 -11.75 -0.81
N ALA A 94 -2.20 -12.24 0.43
CA ALA A 94 -3.47 -12.70 0.98
C ALA A 94 -3.97 -11.77 2.10
N PRO A 95 -5.29 -11.67 2.31
CA PRO A 95 -5.86 -11.02 3.48
C PRO A 95 -5.54 -11.84 4.75
N LEU A 96 -5.35 -11.15 5.88
CA LEU A 96 -5.09 -11.81 7.17
C LEU A 96 -6.34 -12.51 7.73
N VAL A 97 -7.52 -11.98 7.42
CA VAL A 97 -8.82 -12.58 7.73
C VAL A 97 -9.64 -12.72 6.44
N GLU A 98 -10.03 -13.95 6.10
CA GLU A 98 -10.80 -14.28 4.90
C GLU A 98 -12.16 -14.83 5.32
N LEU A 99 -13.25 -14.25 4.81
CA LEU A 99 -14.61 -14.78 4.94
C LEU A 99 -15.15 -15.08 3.56
N ALA A 100 -15.56 -16.33 3.32
CA ALA A 100 -16.01 -16.75 1.99
C ALA A 100 -17.30 -17.57 2.10
N GLY A 101 -18.36 -17.07 1.44
CA GLY A 101 -19.63 -17.78 1.32
C GLY A 101 -20.37 -17.96 2.64
N VAL A 102 -20.08 -17.17 3.68
CA VAL A 102 -20.67 -17.34 5.01
C VAL A 102 -21.99 -16.58 5.12
N ASP A 103 -22.98 -17.22 5.73
CA ASP A 103 -24.29 -16.62 5.97
C ASP A 103 -24.58 -16.45 7.48
N GLY A 104 -24.56 -15.21 7.96
CA GLY A 104 -24.81 -14.86 9.35
C GLY A 104 -23.61 -15.03 10.28
N PHE A 105 -22.51 -14.31 10.04
CA PHE A 105 -21.31 -14.38 10.88
C PHE A 105 -21.00 -13.02 11.52
N THR A 106 -20.48 -13.02 12.75
CA THR A 106 -20.15 -11.78 13.48
C THR A 106 -18.67 -11.71 13.85
N LEU A 107 -18.00 -10.62 13.45
CA LEU A 107 -16.73 -10.19 14.03
C LEU A 107 -17.00 -9.03 14.99
N ALA A 108 -16.74 -9.20 16.29
CA ALA A 108 -17.07 -8.19 17.30
C ALA A 108 -15.85 -7.82 18.14
N ASP A 109 -15.54 -6.52 18.25
CA ASP A 109 -14.41 -6.03 19.06
C ASP A 109 -13.06 -6.64 18.62
N VAL A 110 -12.87 -6.75 17.31
CA VAL A 110 -11.69 -7.34 16.69
C VAL A 110 -10.74 -6.26 16.22
N GLY A 111 -9.44 -6.43 16.47
CA GLY A 111 -8.38 -5.60 15.89
C GLY A 111 -7.61 -6.35 14.81
N ILE A 112 -7.35 -5.74 13.66
CA ILE A 112 -6.51 -6.34 12.61
C ILE A 112 -5.44 -5.32 12.21
N GLY A 113 -4.16 -5.66 12.38
CA GLY A 113 -3.13 -4.69 12.08
C GLY A 113 -1.70 -5.18 12.15
N ARG A 114 -0.77 -4.25 11.97
CA ARG A 114 0.67 -4.54 11.86
C ARG A 114 0.94 -5.58 10.79
N CYS A 115 0.51 -5.26 9.58
CA CYS A 115 0.27 -6.25 8.57
C CYS A 115 0.79 -5.75 7.21
N GLU A 116 1.49 -6.60 6.45
CA GLU A 116 2.16 -6.20 5.20
C GLU A 116 1.21 -6.15 4.00
N GLY A 117 0.16 -6.97 4.02
CA GLY A 117 -0.81 -7.16 2.95
C GLY A 117 -2.12 -6.42 3.24
N SER A 118 -3.25 -7.06 2.95
CA SER A 118 -4.58 -6.53 3.27
C SER A 118 -5.09 -7.07 4.60
N ALA A 119 -5.92 -6.31 5.32
CA ALA A 119 -6.39 -6.75 6.64
C ALA A 119 -7.46 -7.86 6.54
N PHE A 120 -8.51 -7.64 5.73
CA PHE A 120 -9.54 -8.65 5.54
C PHE A 120 -10.14 -8.66 4.13
N GLN A 121 -10.76 -9.78 3.75
CA GLN A 121 -11.64 -9.87 2.58
C GLN A 121 -12.87 -10.70 2.96
N ALA A 122 -14.06 -10.19 2.63
CA ALA A 122 -15.30 -10.96 2.64
C ALA A 122 -15.82 -11.10 1.22
N ARG A 123 -16.19 -12.32 0.81
CA ARG A 123 -16.70 -12.62 -0.51
C ARG A 123 -17.94 -13.50 -0.45
N ASP A 124 -18.96 -13.19 -1.23
CA ASP A 124 -20.18 -14.00 -1.38
C ASP A 124 -20.90 -14.25 -0.04
N CYS A 125 -20.76 -13.33 0.92
CA CYS A 125 -21.33 -13.47 2.26
C CYS A 125 -22.74 -12.87 2.33
N ALA A 126 -23.56 -13.40 3.23
CA ALA A 126 -24.85 -12.81 3.58
C ALA A 126 -24.93 -12.55 5.08
N ARG A 127 -25.65 -11.50 5.50
CA ARG A 127 -25.90 -11.19 6.92
C ARG A 127 -24.61 -11.06 7.76
N LEU A 128 -23.55 -10.53 7.16
CA LEU A 128 -22.26 -10.31 7.81
C LEU A 128 -22.34 -9.12 8.78
N ARG A 129 -21.83 -9.29 10.00
CA ARG A 129 -21.76 -8.23 11.01
C ARG A 129 -20.31 -8.00 11.43
N MET A 130 -19.87 -6.75 11.38
CA MET A 130 -18.58 -6.33 11.94
C MET A 130 -18.85 -5.20 12.91
N GLU A 131 -18.66 -5.44 14.21
CA GLU A 131 -19.01 -4.52 15.28
C GLU A 131 -17.75 -4.04 15.99
N ARG A 132 -17.56 -2.72 16.10
CA ARG A 132 -16.38 -2.12 16.74
C ARG A 132 -15.05 -2.72 16.24
N THR A 133 -14.95 -2.97 14.93
CA THR A 133 -13.73 -3.56 14.35
C THR A 133 -12.72 -2.46 14.03
N PHE A 134 -11.49 -2.64 14.50
CA PHE A 134 -10.41 -1.70 14.28
C PHE A 134 -9.36 -2.27 13.34
N ILE A 135 -8.93 -1.47 12.37
CA ILE A 135 -7.91 -1.86 11.40
C ILE A 135 -6.82 -0.81 11.35
N SER A 136 -5.56 -1.22 11.49
CA SER A 136 -4.47 -0.25 11.52
C SER A 136 -3.14 -0.80 11.07
N ASP A 137 -2.27 0.10 10.60
CA ASP A 137 -0.88 -0.25 10.29
C ASP A 137 -0.86 -1.35 9.20
N VAL A 138 -1.53 -1.10 8.08
CA VAL A 138 -1.76 -2.06 7.00
C VAL A 138 -1.00 -1.64 5.73
N GLY A 139 -0.23 -2.55 5.15
CA GLY A 139 0.64 -2.26 4.01
C GLY A 139 -0.12 -2.02 2.70
N LEU A 140 -1.17 -2.80 2.42
CA LEU A 140 -2.01 -2.70 1.23
C LEU A 140 -3.42 -2.19 1.58
N GLY A 141 -4.49 -2.97 1.35
CA GLY A 141 -5.88 -2.53 1.55
C GLY A 141 -6.41 -2.77 2.96
N GLY A 142 -7.22 -1.85 3.49
CA GLY A 142 -7.84 -2.04 4.82
C GLY A 142 -8.81 -3.22 4.82
N GLY A 143 -9.69 -3.29 3.82
CA GLY A 143 -10.47 -4.50 3.55
C GLY A 143 -11.33 -4.41 2.31
N GLU A 144 -11.87 -5.56 1.92
CA GLU A 144 -12.73 -5.71 0.76
C GLU A 144 -14.00 -6.47 1.12
N ILE A 145 -15.14 -5.95 0.70
CA ILE A 145 -16.45 -6.61 0.74
C ILE A 145 -16.86 -6.80 -0.71
N VAL A 146 -16.92 -8.04 -1.16
CA VAL A 146 -17.16 -8.39 -2.56
C VAL A 146 -18.39 -9.28 -2.63
N ASP A 147 -19.41 -8.81 -3.32
CA ASP A 147 -20.60 -9.57 -3.69
C ASP A 147 -21.34 -10.10 -2.45
N CYS A 148 -21.38 -9.27 -1.41
CA CYS A 148 -22.05 -9.59 -0.16
C CYS A 148 -23.42 -8.91 -0.06
N ASP A 149 -24.35 -9.52 0.68
CA ASP A 149 -25.69 -9.00 0.93
C ASP A 149 -25.99 -8.83 2.42
N ASP A 150 -26.83 -7.85 2.75
CA ASP A 150 -27.21 -7.49 4.12
C ASP A 150 -25.98 -7.37 5.03
N VAL A 151 -25.07 -6.46 4.73
CA VAL A 151 -23.89 -6.21 5.59
C VAL A 151 -24.22 -5.18 6.67
N ALA A 152 -23.68 -5.32 7.88
CA ALA A 152 -23.66 -4.25 8.87
C ALA A 152 -22.25 -4.09 9.42
N LEU A 153 -21.60 -2.98 9.07
CA LEU A 153 -20.18 -2.75 9.34
C LEU A 153 -20.00 -1.49 10.20
N ASP A 154 -19.31 -1.62 11.31
CA ASP A 154 -18.84 -0.53 12.16
C ASP A 154 -17.32 -0.64 12.31
N LEU A 155 -16.62 0.19 11.53
CA LEU A 155 -15.18 0.08 11.30
C LEU A 155 -14.47 1.38 11.69
N THR A 156 -13.30 1.24 12.30
CA THR A 156 -12.33 2.34 12.43
C THR A 156 -11.02 1.94 11.75
N MET A 157 -10.50 2.80 10.87
CA MET A 157 -9.31 2.53 10.05
C MET A 157 -8.27 3.62 10.20
N THR A 158 -7.02 3.25 10.49
CA THR A 158 -5.90 4.22 10.53
C THR A 158 -4.64 3.69 9.85
N MET A 159 -3.86 4.55 9.18
CA MET A 159 -2.56 4.17 8.57
C MET A 159 -2.70 3.02 7.56
N ILE A 160 -3.53 3.20 6.53
CA ILE A 160 -3.84 2.18 5.51
C ILE A 160 -3.13 2.49 4.20
N GLY A 161 -2.63 1.46 3.51
CA GLY A 161 -1.99 1.59 2.21
C GLY A 161 -0.60 2.19 2.31
N ARG A 162 0.20 1.71 3.27
CA ARG A 162 1.56 2.23 3.51
C ARG A 162 2.52 1.94 2.37
N ARG A 163 2.26 0.90 1.56
CA ARG A 163 3.13 0.44 0.45
C ARG A 163 2.51 0.66 -0.93
N ALA A 164 1.21 0.89 -1.01
CA ALA A 164 0.49 1.11 -2.26
C ALA A 164 -0.64 2.13 -2.05
N ARG A 165 -1.10 2.79 -3.13
CA ARG A 165 -2.31 3.61 -3.06
C ARG A 165 -3.52 2.69 -2.99
N SER A 166 -3.99 2.44 -1.78
CA SER A 166 -5.05 1.46 -1.51
C SER A 166 -6.18 2.08 -0.74
N ALA A 167 -7.40 1.61 -1.01
CA ALA A 167 -8.57 2.08 -0.28
C ALA A 167 -8.56 1.53 1.16
N GLY A 168 -9.22 2.28 2.05
CA GLY A 168 -9.59 1.78 3.38
C GLY A 168 -10.53 0.59 3.22
N LEU A 169 -11.68 0.84 2.57
CA LEU A 169 -12.66 -0.18 2.24
C LEU A 169 -13.00 -0.15 0.74
N VAL A 170 -12.91 -1.30 0.07
CA VAL A 170 -13.59 -1.51 -1.23
C VAL A 170 -14.90 -2.23 -0.95
N LEU A 171 -16.01 -1.66 -1.40
CA LEU A 171 -17.36 -2.11 -1.09
C LEU A 171 -18.13 -2.40 -2.38
N SER A 172 -18.47 -3.67 -2.58
CA SER A 172 -19.36 -4.20 -3.61
C SER A 172 -20.42 -5.03 -2.90
N ALA A 173 -21.37 -4.37 -2.25
CA ALA A 173 -22.45 -5.04 -1.51
C ALA A 173 -23.82 -4.65 -2.09
N SER A 174 -24.76 -5.58 -2.11
CA SER A 174 -26.12 -5.35 -2.63
C SER A 174 -27.03 -4.61 -1.67
N SER A 175 -26.78 -4.69 -0.36
CA SER A 175 -27.56 -3.98 0.66
C SER A 175 -26.79 -3.91 1.99
N GLY A 176 -27.19 -2.97 2.85
CA GLY A 176 -26.71 -2.95 4.23
C GLY A 176 -26.42 -1.56 4.79
N THR A 177 -25.71 -1.55 5.91
CA THR A 177 -25.29 -0.34 6.62
C THR A 177 -23.79 -0.35 6.88
N VAL A 178 -23.12 0.76 6.60
CA VAL A 178 -21.68 0.92 6.81
C VAL A 178 -21.42 2.21 7.57
N SER A 179 -20.82 2.10 8.74
CA SER A 179 -20.25 3.19 9.53
C SER A 179 -18.73 3.04 9.48
N LEU A 180 -18.04 4.03 8.90
CA LEU A 180 -16.58 4.04 8.83
C LEU A 180 -16.01 5.36 9.34
N ALA A 181 -15.10 5.26 10.31
CA ALA A 181 -14.22 6.34 10.72
C ALA A 181 -12.81 6.03 10.18
N ALA A 182 -12.29 6.85 9.27
CA ALA A 182 -11.02 6.58 8.59
C ALA A 182 -10.06 7.77 8.70
N ARG A 183 -8.80 7.48 9.04
CA ARG A 183 -7.72 8.46 9.08
C ARG A 183 -6.45 7.95 8.41
N ASP A 184 -5.76 8.80 7.67
CA ASP A 184 -4.46 8.45 7.05
C ASP A 184 -4.57 7.21 6.15
N VAL A 185 -5.43 7.31 5.14
CA VAL A 185 -5.61 6.29 4.10
C VAL A 185 -4.97 6.80 2.81
N SER A 186 -3.99 6.07 2.29
CA SER A 186 -3.22 6.51 1.11
C SER A 186 -4.05 6.55 -0.17
N GLY A 187 -5.18 5.83 -0.22
CA GLY A 187 -6.23 5.89 -1.22
C GLY A 187 -7.55 6.44 -0.69
N ASN A 188 -8.67 6.06 -1.30
CA ASN A 188 -9.99 6.52 -0.85
C ASN A 188 -10.33 5.86 0.50
N ALA A 189 -10.98 6.56 1.44
CA ALA A 189 -11.47 5.90 2.65
C ALA A 189 -12.47 4.78 2.30
N VAL A 190 -13.42 5.08 1.40
CA VAL A 190 -14.32 4.08 0.81
C VAL A 190 -14.32 4.20 -0.72
N THR A 191 -14.21 3.06 -1.39
CA THR A 191 -14.55 2.93 -2.82
C THR A 191 -15.75 2.02 -2.96
N VAL A 192 -16.88 2.57 -3.41
CA VAL A 192 -18.09 1.81 -3.72
C VAL A 192 -18.07 1.43 -5.21
N ARG A 193 -18.29 0.15 -5.48
CA ARG A 193 -18.46 -0.42 -6.80
C ARG A 193 -19.80 -1.13 -6.89
N ARG A 194 -20.19 -1.45 -8.12
CA ARG A 194 -21.42 -2.19 -8.37
C ARG A 194 -21.21 -3.70 -8.09
N PRO A 195 -22.11 -4.36 -7.34
CA PRO A 195 -22.13 -5.82 -7.25
C PRO A 195 -22.70 -6.46 -8.53
N PRO A 196 -22.32 -7.71 -8.85
CA PRO A 196 -22.99 -8.55 -9.85
C PRO A 196 -24.48 -8.66 -9.53
N ARG A 197 -25.35 -8.33 -10.49
CA ARG A 197 -26.80 -8.38 -10.29
C ARG A 197 -27.37 -9.80 -10.45
N PRO A 198 -28.31 -10.24 -9.58
CA PRO A 198 -29.32 -11.21 -9.97
C PRO A 198 -30.33 -10.58 -10.96
N GLU A 199 -30.85 -11.38 -11.90
CA GLU A 199 -31.51 -10.89 -13.12
C GLU A 199 -32.80 -10.06 -12.94
N THR A 200 -33.45 -10.00 -11.77
CA THR A 200 -34.69 -9.21 -11.63
C THR A 200 -34.96 -8.76 -10.19
N GLY A 201 -35.04 -7.45 -9.95
CA GLY A 201 -35.56 -6.86 -8.71
C GLY A 201 -35.08 -5.41 -8.48
N PRO A 202 -35.79 -4.60 -7.67
CA PRO A 202 -35.28 -3.31 -7.23
C PRO A 202 -34.04 -3.50 -6.33
N THR A 203 -33.01 -2.67 -6.52
CA THR A 203 -31.81 -2.67 -5.66
C THR A 203 -32.21 -2.28 -4.23
N ALA A 204 -31.87 -3.10 -3.25
CA ALA A 204 -32.01 -2.73 -1.85
C ALA A 204 -31.02 -1.61 -1.49
N PRO A 205 -31.36 -0.70 -0.55
CA PRO A 205 -30.51 0.44 -0.27
C PRO A 205 -29.25 0.04 0.50
N LEU A 206 -28.15 0.73 0.19
CA LEU A 206 -26.92 0.74 0.96
C LEU A 206 -26.79 2.10 1.64
N ASP A 207 -26.69 2.10 2.98
CA ASP A 207 -26.55 3.31 3.78
C ASP A 207 -25.12 3.45 4.31
N LEU A 208 -24.43 4.52 3.92
CA LEU A 208 -23.05 4.80 4.30
C LEU A 208 -22.96 6.04 5.21
N ARG A 209 -22.33 5.89 6.37
CA ARG A 209 -21.90 6.98 7.25
C ARG A 209 -20.39 6.99 7.30
N LEU A 210 -19.79 8.12 6.92
CA LEU A 210 -18.35 8.23 6.76
C LEU A 210 -17.82 9.46 7.49
N ASN A 211 -16.78 9.27 8.31
CA ASN A 211 -15.94 10.32 8.85
C ASN A 211 -14.50 10.07 8.38
N ALA A 212 -14.05 10.82 7.37
CA ALA A 212 -12.73 10.64 6.77
C ALA A 212 -11.84 11.87 7.01
N VAL A 213 -10.63 11.63 7.50
CA VAL A 213 -9.62 12.66 7.75
C VAL A 213 -8.32 12.24 7.09
N GLU A 214 -7.63 13.14 6.39
CA GLU A 214 -6.29 12.83 5.85
C GLU A 214 -6.28 11.61 4.90
N CYS A 215 -7.28 11.50 4.01
CA CYS A 215 -7.36 10.44 3.00
C CYS A 215 -7.12 11.00 1.58
N HIS A 216 -6.92 10.15 0.58
CA HIS A 216 -6.90 10.63 -0.81
C HIS A 216 -8.25 11.24 -1.20
N ARG A 217 -9.34 10.50 -0.96
CA ARG A 217 -10.74 10.95 -0.98
C ARG A 217 -11.49 10.33 0.19
N ALA A 218 -12.61 10.90 0.58
CA ALA A 218 -13.49 10.26 1.54
C ALA A 218 -14.25 9.13 0.83
N LEU A 219 -15.01 9.49 -0.20
CA LEU A 219 -15.85 8.54 -0.94
C LEU A 219 -15.55 8.61 -2.43
N ALA A 220 -15.34 7.45 -3.05
CA ALA A 220 -15.40 7.30 -4.50
C ALA A 220 -16.48 6.28 -4.85
N VAL A 221 -17.50 6.70 -5.59
CA VAL A 221 -18.47 5.81 -6.21
C VAL A 221 -18.09 5.65 -7.67
N VAL A 222 -17.80 4.41 -8.08
CA VAL A 222 -17.29 4.10 -9.41
C VAL A 222 -18.11 2.96 -9.99
N GLY A 223 -19.03 3.31 -10.89
CA GLY A 223 -19.75 2.34 -11.72
C GLY A 223 -19.20 2.25 -13.14
N ASP A 224 -19.86 1.43 -13.94
CA ASP A 224 -19.61 1.32 -15.38
C ASP A 224 -20.66 2.11 -16.18
N ALA A 225 -20.31 2.48 -17.41
CA ALA A 225 -21.20 3.28 -18.26
C ALA A 225 -22.53 2.55 -18.56
N ASP A 226 -22.45 1.23 -18.75
CA ASP A 226 -23.59 0.36 -19.00
C ASP A 226 -24.19 -0.16 -17.69
N ASP A 227 -23.44 -0.04 -16.59
CA ASP A 227 -23.78 -0.59 -15.28
C ASP A 227 -23.53 0.43 -14.14
N PRO A 228 -24.33 1.50 -14.06
CA PRO A 228 -24.10 2.56 -13.09
C PRO A 228 -24.39 2.09 -11.66
N VAL A 229 -23.64 2.58 -10.67
CA VAL A 229 -23.99 2.37 -9.26
C VAL A 229 -25.27 3.15 -8.93
N ASP A 230 -26.24 2.50 -8.30
CA ASP A 230 -27.50 3.09 -7.82
C ASP A 230 -27.77 2.71 -6.35
N ALA A 231 -28.89 3.21 -5.79
CA ALA A 231 -29.40 2.85 -4.46
C ALA A 231 -28.42 3.05 -3.27
N LEU A 232 -27.54 4.05 -3.34
CA LEU A 232 -26.67 4.46 -2.24
C LEU A 232 -27.18 5.77 -1.59
N THR A 233 -27.30 5.75 -0.27
CA THR A 233 -27.38 6.96 0.56
C THR A 233 -26.07 7.12 1.32
N ALA A 234 -25.49 8.31 1.33
CA ALA A 234 -24.24 8.58 2.04
C ALA A 234 -24.32 9.86 2.89
N ASP A 235 -23.89 9.79 4.14
CA ASP A 235 -23.61 10.94 5.01
C ASP A 235 -22.10 11.02 5.28
N VAL A 236 -21.45 12.08 4.78
CA VAL A 236 -19.99 12.18 4.70
C VAL A 236 -19.47 13.43 5.42
N PHE A 237 -18.61 13.23 6.41
CA PHE A 237 -17.67 14.24 6.90
C PHE A 237 -16.31 13.98 6.27
N ALA A 238 -15.75 15.00 5.60
CA ALA A 238 -14.44 14.90 4.96
C ALA A 238 -13.56 16.09 5.31
N GLU A 239 -12.38 15.81 5.84
CA GLU A 239 -11.41 16.83 6.23
C GLU A 239 -10.04 16.48 5.67
N ASP A 240 -9.33 17.46 5.10
CA ASP A 240 -7.93 17.28 4.70
C ASP A 240 -7.70 16.23 3.60
N MET A 241 -8.60 16.16 2.61
CA MET A 241 -8.47 15.26 1.47
C MET A 241 -7.37 15.73 0.51
N GLU A 242 -6.66 14.79 -0.12
CA GLU A 242 -5.59 15.10 -1.09
C GLU A 242 -6.12 15.47 -2.49
N ASP A 243 -7.36 15.08 -2.77
CA ASP A 243 -8.07 15.31 -4.02
C ASP A 243 -9.51 15.78 -3.72
N TRP A 244 -10.51 15.47 -4.57
CA TRP A 244 -11.90 15.72 -4.22
C TRP A 244 -12.35 14.88 -3.02
N ALA A 245 -13.12 15.47 -2.10
CA ALA A 245 -13.68 14.75 -0.98
C ALA A 245 -14.62 13.63 -1.42
N VAL A 246 -15.46 13.89 -2.43
CA VAL A 246 -16.34 12.89 -3.03
C VAL A 246 -16.19 12.87 -4.55
N LEU A 247 -16.00 11.67 -5.10
CA LEU A 247 -16.08 11.39 -6.55
C LEU A 247 -17.31 10.53 -6.83
N LEU A 248 -18.18 11.00 -7.73
CA LEU A 248 -19.31 10.26 -8.25
C LEU A 248 -19.10 10.02 -9.75
N SER A 249 -18.81 8.79 -10.15
CA SER A 249 -18.50 8.42 -11.53
C SER A 249 -19.37 7.27 -12.02
N ASN A 250 -20.08 7.49 -13.14
CA ASN A 250 -21.03 6.52 -13.72
C ASN A 250 -22.01 5.97 -12.67
N CYS A 251 -22.80 6.85 -12.08
CA CYS A 251 -23.76 6.49 -11.04
C CYS A 251 -25.10 7.18 -11.27
N ALA A 252 -26.17 6.68 -10.66
CA ALA A 252 -27.50 7.21 -10.86
C ALA A 252 -28.34 7.21 -9.59
N GLY A 253 -29.06 8.30 -9.33
CA GLY A 253 -30.10 8.35 -8.29
C GLY A 253 -29.56 8.26 -6.86
N LEU A 254 -28.32 8.71 -6.62
CA LEU A 254 -27.72 8.67 -5.28
C LEU A 254 -28.18 9.85 -4.43
N ASN A 255 -28.24 9.65 -3.11
CA ASN A 255 -28.51 10.71 -2.14
C ASN A 255 -27.28 10.91 -1.25
N VAL A 256 -26.61 12.06 -1.37
CA VAL A 256 -25.35 12.33 -0.65
C VAL A 256 -25.49 13.60 0.18
N ARG A 257 -25.37 13.48 1.49
CA ARG A 257 -25.24 14.62 2.40
C ARG A 257 -23.79 14.71 2.82
N MET A 258 -23.15 15.86 2.66
CA MET A 258 -21.74 15.98 2.93
C MET A 258 -21.33 17.32 3.52
N GLN A 259 -20.42 17.25 4.49
CA GLN A 259 -19.74 18.39 5.07
C GLN A 259 -18.24 18.23 4.89
N THR A 260 -17.62 19.21 4.22
CA THR A 260 -16.21 19.15 3.83
C THR A 260 -15.44 20.36 4.33
N ARG A 261 -14.15 20.19 4.59
CA ARG A 261 -13.22 21.31 4.78
C ARG A 261 -11.82 20.97 4.29
N ARG A 262 -11.09 21.97 3.81
CA ARG A 262 -9.71 21.84 3.32
C ARG A 262 -9.56 20.78 2.24
N ALA A 263 -10.58 20.63 1.39
CA ALA A 263 -10.64 19.73 0.24
C ALA A 263 -11.48 20.38 -0.85
N GLU A 264 -11.26 19.99 -2.12
CA GLU A 264 -12.27 20.27 -3.14
C GLU A 264 -13.49 19.36 -2.85
N PRO A 265 -14.72 19.86 -2.84
CA PRO A 265 -15.83 19.11 -2.26
C PRO A 265 -16.24 17.92 -3.15
N LEU A 266 -16.49 18.14 -4.43
CA LEU A 266 -17.21 17.19 -5.25
C LEU A 266 -16.74 17.19 -6.70
N ARG A 267 -16.56 15.99 -7.26
CA ARG A 267 -16.41 15.76 -8.69
C ARG A 267 -17.49 14.80 -9.19
N LEU A 268 -18.22 15.24 -10.21
CA LEU A 268 -19.17 14.43 -10.97
C LEU A 268 -18.53 14.08 -12.32
N ASP A 269 -18.41 12.80 -12.65
CA ASP A 269 -17.63 12.36 -13.81
C ASP A 269 -18.12 11.02 -14.41
N GLY A 270 -17.35 10.51 -15.37
CA GLY A 270 -17.56 9.22 -16.01
C GLY A 270 -18.06 9.36 -17.45
N LYS A 271 -17.87 8.30 -18.25
CA LYS A 271 -18.37 8.24 -19.64
C LYS A 271 -19.89 8.40 -19.71
N ALA A 272 -20.63 7.80 -18.78
CA ALA A 272 -22.06 7.99 -18.59
C ALA A 272 -22.40 9.15 -17.63
N GLY A 273 -21.42 9.64 -16.87
CA GLY A 273 -21.60 10.71 -15.90
C GLY A 273 -22.30 10.27 -14.62
N ALA A 274 -22.38 11.16 -13.64
CA ALA A 274 -23.35 11.07 -12.55
C ALA A 274 -24.71 11.58 -13.02
N GLN A 275 -25.79 10.84 -12.74
CA GLN A 275 -27.13 11.14 -13.24
C GLN A 275 -28.15 11.23 -12.11
N ARG A 276 -28.97 12.28 -12.07
CA ARG A 276 -30.13 12.37 -11.15
C ARG A 276 -29.75 12.19 -9.67
N CYS A 277 -28.54 12.56 -9.27
CA CYS A 277 -28.11 12.49 -7.88
C CYS A 277 -28.55 13.75 -7.12
N THR A 278 -28.95 13.57 -5.86
CA THR A 278 -29.28 14.65 -4.93
C THR A 278 -28.13 14.82 -3.95
N ILE A 279 -27.49 15.99 -3.96
CA ILE A 279 -26.36 16.31 -3.09
C ILE A 279 -26.68 17.51 -2.20
N GLU A 280 -26.61 17.34 -0.89
CA GLU A 280 -26.60 18.43 0.10
C GLU A 280 -25.14 18.69 0.54
N LEU A 281 -24.63 19.91 0.32
CA LEU A 281 -23.22 20.26 0.54
C LEU A 281 -23.03 21.41 1.53
N ALA A 282 -22.21 21.19 2.56
CA ALA A 282 -21.58 22.22 3.37
C ALA A 282 -20.06 22.16 3.13
N SER A 283 -19.44 23.28 2.76
CA SER A 283 -18.00 23.33 2.46
C SER A 283 -17.41 24.69 2.77
N ASP A 284 -16.12 24.74 3.05
CA ASP A 284 -15.32 25.97 3.02
C ASP A 284 -14.99 26.41 1.57
N ARG A 285 -15.33 25.58 0.58
CA ARG A 285 -15.12 25.83 -0.87
C ARG A 285 -16.33 25.37 -1.71
N PRO A 286 -17.56 25.86 -1.42
CA PRO A 286 -18.78 25.34 -2.05
C PRO A 286 -18.83 25.53 -3.58
N ASP A 287 -18.15 26.54 -4.11
CA ASP A 287 -18.12 26.85 -5.55
C ASP A 287 -17.21 25.94 -6.38
N ARG A 288 -16.46 25.04 -5.73
CA ARG A 288 -15.47 24.17 -6.37
C ARG A 288 -16.00 22.79 -6.74
N VAL A 289 -17.27 22.72 -7.12
CA VAL A 289 -17.87 21.50 -7.68
C VAL A 289 -17.45 21.36 -9.14
N THR A 290 -16.78 20.25 -9.46
CA THR A 290 -16.37 19.94 -10.84
C THR A 290 -17.38 19.02 -11.50
N VAL A 291 -17.88 19.41 -12.67
CA VAL A 291 -18.77 18.58 -13.49
C VAL A 291 -18.05 18.25 -14.79
N ALA A 292 -17.86 16.97 -15.03
CA ALA A 292 -17.22 16.41 -16.22
C ALA A 292 -18.04 15.24 -16.79
N GLY A 293 -17.61 14.75 -17.95
CA GLY A 293 -18.29 13.66 -18.66
C GLY A 293 -19.70 14.04 -19.09
N LYS A 294 -20.60 13.05 -19.15
CA LYS A 294 -22.02 13.25 -19.54
C LYS A 294 -22.93 13.54 -18.34
N SER A 295 -22.37 13.99 -17.22
CA SER A 295 -23.10 14.18 -15.96
C SER A 295 -24.26 15.17 -16.13
N ALA A 296 -25.47 14.80 -15.73
CA ALA A 296 -26.66 15.62 -15.96
C ALA A 296 -27.77 15.40 -14.91
N ARG A 297 -28.63 16.42 -14.76
CA ARG A 297 -29.81 16.40 -13.86
C ARG A 297 -29.47 16.12 -12.38
N ASN A 298 -28.26 16.44 -11.94
CA ASN A 298 -27.89 16.36 -10.54
C ASN A 298 -28.29 17.67 -9.85
N THR A 299 -28.73 17.58 -8.61
CA THR A 299 -29.03 18.75 -7.77
C THR A 299 -27.95 18.86 -6.70
N VAL A 300 -27.39 20.05 -6.55
CA VAL A 300 -26.47 20.38 -5.45
C VAL A 300 -27.10 21.53 -4.69
N THR A 301 -27.48 21.30 -3.43
CA THR A 301 -28.14 22.28 -2.56
C THR A 301 -27.30 22.54 -1.32
N PRO A 302 -27.35 23.74 -0.73
CA PRO A 302 -26.66 24.03 0.52
C PRO A 302 -27.14 23.12 1.67
N LEU A 303 -26.19 22.62 2.46
CA LEU A 303 -26.44 21.94 3.73
C LEU A 303 -26.13 22.89 4.89
N ALA A 304 -26.96 22.89 5.94
CA ALA A 304 -26.63 23.60 7.18
C ALA A 304 -25.42 22.94 7.86
N ALA A 305 -24.44 23.74 8.29
CA ALA A 305 -23.26 23.23 8.97
C ALA A 305 -23.65 22.49 10.26
N ARG A 306 -22.99 21.35 10.50
CA ARG A 306 -23.19 20.45 11.63
C ARG A 306 -21.91 20.35 12.47
N PRO A 307 -21.99 19.99 13.76
CA PRO A 307 -20.81 19.69 14.57
C PRO A 307 -19.94 18.63 13.91
N TRP A 308 -18.63 18.83 13.92
CA TRP A 308 -17.68 17.84 13.41
C TRP A 308 -17.60 16.65 14.38
N PRO A 309 -17.64 15.41 13.87
CA PRO A 309 -17.36 14.24 14.70
C PRO A 309 -15.92 14.29 15.25
N PRO A 310 -15.62 13.56 16.33
CA PRO A 310 -14.25 13.40 16.79
C PRO A 310 -13.38 12.85 15.66
N ARG A 311 -12.10 13.25 15.63
CA ARG A 311 -11.16 12.69 14.65
C ARG A 311 -11.04 11.17 14.90
N PRO A 312 -11.01 10.34 13.83
CA PRO A 312 -10.78 8.91 13.97
C PRO A 312 -9.38 8.68 14.51
N ASP A 313 -9.28 8.27 15.76
CA ASP A 313 -8.03 7.85 16.38
C ASP A 313 -8.08 6.34 16.62
N ALA A 314 -6.91 5.72 16.61
CA ALA A 314 -6.80 4.30 16.95
C ALA A 314 -7.33 4.07 18.38
N PRO A 315 -8.20 3.08 18.63
CA PRO A 315 -8.50 2.66 19.98
C PRO A 315 -7.22 2.18 20.65
N ALA A 316 -7.17 2.32 21.98
CA ALA A 316 -6.06 1.89 22.81
C ALA A 316 -5.93 0.36 22.83
N SER A 317 -5.40 -0.24 21.76
CA SER A 317 -4.76 -1.55 21.82
C SER A 317 -3.26 -1.32 21.75
N ALA A 318 -2.53 -1.73 22.78
CA ALA A 318 -1.06 -1.73 22.79
C ALA A 318 -0.49 -2.53 21.59
N ALA A 319 -1.27 -3.48 21.06
CA ALA A 319 -0.92 -4.26 19.88
C ALA A 319 -0.93 -3.44 18.58
N PHE A 320 -1.43 -2.19 18.56
CA PHE A 320 -1.46 -1.33 17.37
C PHE A 320 -0.96 0.10 17.63
N GLU A 321 -0.28 0.35 18.75
CA GLU A 321 0.38 1.64 18.96
C GLU A 321 1.32 1.98 17.79
N PRO A 322 1.31 3.25 17.30
CA PRO A 322 2.17 3.67 16.22
C PRO A 322 3.65 3.48 16.58
N ARG A 323 4.41 2.79 15.72
CA ARG A 323 5.86 2.60 15.92
C ARG A 323 6.69 3.85 15.66
N PHE A 324 6.09 4.86 15.05
CA PHE A 324 6.77 6.08 14.66
C PHE A 324 5.83 7.29 14.76
N PRO A 325 6.35 8.49 15.04
CA PRO A 325 5.54 9.69 15.12
C PRO A 325 4.95 10.04 13.75
N ALA A 326 3.65 10.32 13.72
CA ALA A 326 2.99 10.90 12.56
C ALA A 326 3.70 12.21 12.17
N ARG A 327 3.92 12.40 10.87
CA ARG A 327 4.62 13.58 10.37
C ARG A 327 4.12 13.95 8.99
N THR A 328 3.93 15.24 8.76
CA THR A 328 3.47 15.76 7.47
C THR A 328 4.38 16.91 7.04
N VAL A 329 4.76 16.91 5.76
CA VAL A 329 5.63 17.93 5.15
C VAL A 329 4.93 18.47 3.91
N GLU A 330 4.88 19.78 3.75
CA GLU A 330 4.49 20.42 2.49
C GLU A 330 5.71 20.53 1.59
N ASP A 331 5.62 20.01 0.37
CA ASP A 331 6.76 19.91 -0.53
C ASP A 331 6.29 19.85 -2.00
N THR A 332 7.24 19.77 -2.94
CA THR A 332 7.01 19.48 -4.36
C THR A 332 7.64 18.12 -4.72
N CYS A 333 6.95 17.33 -5.54
CA CYS A 333 7.51 16.08 -6.05
C CYS A 333 8.55 16.36 -7.14
N ALA A 334 9.81 15.98 -6.92
CA ALA A 334 10.88 16.10 -7.92
C ALA A 334 10.69 15.21 -9.17
N VAL A 335 9.76 14.25 -9.12
CA VAL A 335 9.42 13.42 -10.29
C VAL A 335 8.39 14.14 -11.17
N CYS A 336 7.18 14.36 -10.66
CA CYS A 336 6.03 14.84 -11.46
C CYS A 336 5.51 16.23 -11.07
N GLY A 337 6.24 16.98 -10.24
CA GLY A 337 5.88 18.36 -9.87
C GLY A 337 4.64 18.55 -9.01
N TRP A 338 3.99 17.47 -8.55
CA TRP A 338 2.83 17.60 -7.67
C TRP A 338 3.22 18.29 -6.36
N GLN A 339 2.45 19.31 -5.99
CA GLN A 339 2.63 20.08 -4.78
C GLN A 339 1.54 19.74 -3.78
N GLY A 340 1.93 19.55 -2.53
CA GLY A 340 0.97 19.24 -1.47
C GLY A 340 1.64 18.65 -0.25
N ARG A 341 0.83 17.95 0.55
CA ARG A 341 1.26 17.33 1.80
C ARG A 341 1.74 15.92 1.56
N PHE A 342 2.91 15.61 2.08
CA PHE A 342 3.50 14.28 2.11
C PHE A 342 3.48 13.79 3.55
N ARG A 343 2.99 12.57 3.77
CA ARG A 343 2.81 12.01 5.13
C ARG A 343 3.77 10.87 5.42
N ARG A 344 4.15 10.75 6.70
CA ARG A 344 4.88 9.61 7.22
C ARG A 344 3.92 8.45 7.45
N THR A 345 3.95 7.46 6.56
CA THR A 345 3.14 6.25 6.58
C THR A 345 3.94 5.03 7.00
N HIS A 346 5.28 5.06 7.05
CA HIS A 346 6.11 3.89 7.34
C HIS A 346 7.26 4.19 8.31
N GLU A 347 7.72 3.15 9.02
CA GLU A 347 8.84 3.23 9.97
C GLU A 347 10.15 3.54 9.22
N GLY A 348 10.45 2.74 8.21
CA GLY A 348 11.53 3.00 7.26
C GLY A 348 11.26 4.27 6.47
N ILE A 349 12.04 5.31 6.74
CA ILE A 349 11.78 6.67 6.27
C ILE A 349 11.84 6.80 4.74
N ARG A 350 12.61 5.94 4.08
CA ARG A 350 12.80 5.92 2.63
C ARG A 350 11.53 5.52 1.87
N GLU A 351 10.69 4.66 2.46
CA GLU A 351 9.48 4.11 1.84
C GLU A 351 8.22 4.93 2.08
N THR A 352 8.34 6.08 2.73
CA THR A 352 7.20 6.94 3.08
C THR A 352 7.18 8.23 2.26
N PHE A 353 6.29 9.19 2.57
CA PHE A 353 6.17 10.48 1.89
C PHE A 353 5.98 10.31 0.39
N ALA A 354 5.14 9.34 0.03
CA ALA A 354 4.79 9.05 -1.35
C ALA A 354 3.99 10.21 -1.96
N CYS A 355 4.33 10.59 -3.19
CA CYS A 355 3.59 11.58 -3.95
C CYS A 355 2.16 11.12 -4.24
N SER A 356 1.15 11.95 -3.98
CA SER A 356 -0.25 11.60 -4.27
C SER A 356 -0.55 11.43 -5.76
N ARG A 357 0.22 12.09 -6.65
CA ARG A 357 0.11 11.96 -8.11
C ARG A 357 0.85 10.73 -8.64
N CYS A 358 2.18 10.71 -8.57
CA CYS A 358 3.01 9.67 -9.21
C CYS A 358 3.44 8.51 -8.29
N ARG A 359 3.10 8.56 -6.99
CA ARG A 359 3.46 7.55 -5.98
C ARG A 359 4.95 7.35 -5.69
N ALA A 360 5.83 8.16 -6.28
CA ALA A 360 7.24 8.19 -5.90
C ALA A 360 7.38 8.42 -4.38
N SER A 361 7.92 7.44 -3.67
CA SER A 361 8.29 7.53 -2.25
C SER A 361 9.46 8.49 -2.04
N LEU A 362 9.82 8.75 -0.78
CA LEU A 362 10.92 9.65 -0.46
C LEU A 362 12.23 9.24 -1.14
N ARG A 363 12.55 7.94 -1.22
CA ARG A 363 13.75 7.47 -1.96
C ARG A 363 13.72 7.85 -3.43
N TYR A 364 12.60 7.65 -4.12
CA TYR A 364 12.49 7.99 -5.54
C TYR A 364 12.48 9.51 -5.76
N ARG A 365 11.89 10.27 -4.84
CA ARG A 365 11.93 11.74 -4.88
C ARG A 365 13.34 12.27 -4.66
N ALA A 366 14.11 11.67 -3.76
CA ALA A 366 15.52 11.98 -3.56
C ALA A 366 16.36 11.65 -4.78
N GLN A 367 16.15 10.47 -5.35
CA GLN A 367 16.89 10.05 -6.53
C GLN A 367 16.54 10.90 -7.76
N ALA A 368 15.30 11.35 -7.92
CA ALA A 368 14.92 12.32 -8.94
C ALA A 368 15.65 13.67 -8.79
N GLN A 369 15.85 14.17 -7.56
CA GLN A 369 16.65 15.39 -7.36
C GLN A 369 18.12 15.19 -7.75
N ALA A 370 18.68 14.01 -7.52
CA ALA A 370 20.04 13.66 -7.96
C ALA A 370 20.13 13.56 -9.49
N LEU A 371 19.16 12.90 -10.14
CA LEU A 371 19.06 12.84 -11.60
C LEU A 371 19.00 14.24 -12.24
N LEU A 372 18.19 15.15 -11.68
CA LEU A 372 18.10 16.55 -12.14
C LEU A 372 19.41 17.33 -11.95
N SER A 373 20.22 16.95 -10.97
CA SER A 373 21.52 17.59 -10.71
C SER A 373 22.59 17.21 -11.74
N VAL A 374 22.54 15.99 -12.29
CA VAL A 374 23.53 15.49 -13.25
C VAL A 374 23.09 15.67 -14.72
N VAL A 375 21.80 15.46 -15.02
CA VAL A 375 21.30 15.57 -16.40
C VAL A 375 20.71 16.96 -16.67
N GLY A 376 19.93 17.50 -15.73
CA GLY A 376 19.19 18.74 -15.93
C GLY A 376 20.01 20.00 -15.73
N ASN A 377 21.24 19.91 -15.21
CA ASN A 377 22.04 21.05 -14.74
C ASN A 377 21.21 22.04 -13.89
N THR A 378 20.23 21.53 -13.12
CA THR A 378 19.24 22.29 -12.33
C THR A 378 18.34 23.27 -13.09
N ARG A 379 18.30 23.21 -14.44
CA ARG A 379 17.44 24.08 -15.26
C ARG A 379 15.95 23.72 -15.18
N HIS A 380 15.66 22.46 -14.87
CA HIS A 380 14.30 21.93 -14.79
C HIS A 380 13.97 21.57 -13.34
N PRO A 381 12.76 21.91 -12.85
CA PRO A 381 12.38 21.66 -11.46
C PRO A 381 12.01 20.20 -11.19
N THR A 382 11.69 19.41 -12.22
CA THR A 382 11.17 18.04 -12.11
C THR A 382 11.64 17.16 -13.28
N LEU A 383 11.64 15.84 -13.09
CA LEU A 383 11.93 14.89 -14.18
C LEU A 383 10.91 15.00 -15.33
N GLU A 384 9.64 15.20 -15.01
CA GLU A 384 8.59 15.45 -16.01
C GLU A 384 8.93 16.69 -16.86
N ALA A 385 9.28 17.81 -16.23
CA ALA A 385 9.63 19.04 -16.94
C ALA A 385 10.95 18.93 -17.74
N LEU A 386 11.90 18.11 -17.28
CA LEU A 386 13.12 17.80 -18.03
C LEU A 386 12.80 16.99 -19.29
N SER A 387 11.96 15.96 -19.14
CA SER A 387 11.53 15.08 -20.22
C SER A 387 10.70 15.84 -21.26
N ASP A 388 9.69 16.60 -20.83
CA ASP A 388 8.79 17.35 -21.72
C ASP A 388 9.54 18.41 -22.55
N ALA A 389 10.65 18.92 -22.03
CA ALA A 389 11.51 19.88 -22.71
C ALA A 389 12.54 19.24 -23.67
N GLY A 390 12.51 17.92 -23.87
CA GLY A 390 13.47 17.19 -24.71
C GLY A 390 14.87 17.09 -24.10
N GLY A 391 15.00 17.28 -22.77
CA GLY A 391 16.29 17.27 -22.09
C GLY A 391 16.98 15.90 -22.03
N LEU A 392 16.30 14.84 -22.49
CA LEU A 392 16.80 13.47 -22.51
C LEU A 392 17.12 12.97 -23.93
N ASP A 393 16.74 13.71 -24.96
CA ASP A 393 16.71 13.27 -26.37
C ASP A 393 18.08 12.86 -26.93
N ALA A 394 19.17 13.30 -26.30
CA ALA A 394 20.53 12.97 -26.70
C ALA A 394 21.18 11.85 -25.88
N LEU A 395 20.49 11.34 -24.85
CA LEU A 395 21.09 10.45 -23.85
C LEU A 395 20.86 8.98 -24.17
N SER A 396 21.83 8.17 -23.79
CA SER A 396 21.72 6.72 -23.67
C SER A 396 21.64 6.35 -22.19
N ILE A 397 20.51 5.78 -21.76
CA ILE A 397 20.19 5.49 -20.36
C ILE A 397 19.95 3.99 -20.17
N PHE A 398 20.55 3.42 -19.13
CA PHE A 398 20.27 2.08 -18.64
C PHE A 398 19.62 2.12 -17.25
N GLU A 399 18.42 1.54 -17.12
CA GLU A 399 17.67 1.42 -15.87
C GLU A 399 17.19 -0.04 -15.67
N PRO A 400 17.98 -0.91 -15.02
CA PRO A 400 17.55 -2.27 -14.69
C PRO A 400 16.28 -2.28 -13.82
N GLY A 401 15.47 -3.31 -14.01
CA GLY A 401 14.12 -3.46 -13.47
C GLY A 401 13.04 -3.29 -14.55
N GLN A 402 11.77 -3.48 -14.14
CA GLN A 402 10.59 -3.26 -15.00
C GLN A 402 9.55 -2.30 -14.39
N ALA A 403 9.68 -1.96 -13.11
CA ALA A 403 8.80 -1.05 -12.41
C ALA A 403 9.58 0.18 -11.92
N GLY A 404 8.88 1.28 -11.63
CA GLY A 404 9.48 2.48 -11.07
C GLY A 404 8.87 3.78 -11.61
N PRO A 405 8.91 4.88 -10.85
CA PRO A 405 8.27 6.14 -11.23
C PRO A 405 9.04 6.93 -12.29
N PHE A 406 10.27 6.55 -12.65
CA PHE A 406 11.09 7.29 -13.62
C PHE A 406 10.84 6.87 -15.07
N ARG A 407 10.39 5.63 -15.28
CA ARG A 407 10.27 4.99 -16.60
C ARG A 407 9.46 5.80 -17.61
N PRO A 408 8.29 6.39 -17.27
CA PRO A 408 7.52 7.20 -18.22
C PRO A 408 8.29 8.40 -18.77
N TYR A 409 9.33 8.85 -18.06
CA TYR A 409 10.15 10.01 -18.42
C TYR A 409 11.47 9.57 -19.06
N LEU A 410 12.22 8.65 -18.43
CA LEU A 410 13.51 8.18 -18.94
C LEU A 410 13.39 7.42 -20.27
N ALA A 411 12.23 6.83 -20.56
CA ALA A 411 11.95 6.19 -21.85
C ALA A 411 11.96 7.16 -23.05
N ASN A 412 11.92 8.47 -22.82
CA ASN A 412 12.03 9.48 -23.87
C ASN A 412 13.47 9.78 -24.29
N ALA A 413 14.47 9.13 -23.67
CA ALA A 413 15.86 9.25 -24.09
C ALA A 413 16.09 8.63 -25.49
N ALA A 414 17.13 9.09 -26.22
CA ALA A 414 17.49 8.53 -27.53
C ALA A 414 17.67 7.00 -27.49
N VAL A 415 18.30 6.51 -26.42
CA VAL A 415 18.41 5.09 -26.14
C VAL A 415 18.01 4.85 -24.69
N TYR A 416 16.94 4.10 -24.47
CA TYR A 416 16.56 3.64 -23.15
C TYR A 416 16.58 2.11 -23.10
N ARG A 417 17.31 1.54 -22.15
CA ARG A 417 17.39 0.10 -21.91
C ARG A 417 16.89 -0.22 -20.51
N ALA A 418 15.92 -1.12 -20.44
CA ALA A 418 15.44 -1.75 -19.23
C ALA A 418 15.75 -3.25 -19.29
N SER A 419 15.93 -3.88 -18.14
CA SER A 419 16.26 -5.31 -18.08
C SER A 419 15.72 -5.98 -16.83
N VAL A 420 15.70 -7.31 -16.84
CA VAL A 420 15.50 -8.14 -15.64
C VAL A 420 16.74 -8.97 -15.37
N TYR A 421 16.84 -9.50 -14.16
CA TYR A 421 17.79 -10.56 -13.86
C TYR A 421 17.02 -11.87 -13.68
N ALA A 422 17.38 -12.88 -14.47
CA ALA A 422 16.79 -14.22 -14.40
C ALA A 422 17.89 -15.24 -14.13
N PRO A 423 17.92 -15.90 -12.95
CA PRO A 423 18.94 -16.88 -12.61
C PRO A 423 19.10 -17.96 -13.70
N GLY A 424 20.34 -18.25 -14.09
CA GLY A 424 20.68 -19.24 -15.11
C GLY A 424 20.48 -18.80 -16.56
N ARG A 425 20.02 -17.57 -16.80
CA ARG A 425 19.94 -16.96 -18.14
C ARG A 425 21.15 -16.07 -18.39
N ARG A 426 21.63 -16.05 -19.63
CA ARG A 426 22.78 -15.22 -20.01
C ARG A 426 22.34 -13.79 -20.30
N SER A 427 23.21 -12.83 -20.01
CA SER A 427 23.03 -11.44 -20.41
C SER A 427 22.78 -11.31 -21.92
N GLY A 428 21.79 -10.49 -22.29
CA GLY A 428 21.33 -10.28 -23.66
C GLY A 428 20.23 -11.24 -24.14
N GLU A 429 19.91 -12.30 -23.38
CA GLU A 429 18.77 -13.17 -23.71
C GLU A 429 17.43 -12.53 -23.37
N LEU A 430 16.39 -12.82 -24.14
CA LEU A 430 15.02 -12.41 -23.81
C LEU A 430 14.36 -13.42 -22.83
N VAL A 431 13.72 -12.88 -21.80
CA VAL A 431 12.88 -13.59 -20.82
C VAL A 431 11.53 -12.88 -20.81
N ASP A 432 10.48 -13.58 -21.24
CA ASP A 432 9.12 -13.02 -21.36
C ASP A 432 9.04 -11.68 -22.12
N GLY A 433 9.86 -11.57 -23.17
CA GLY A 433 9.93 -10.39 -24.03
C GLY A 433 10.79 -9.24 -23.49
N VAL A 434 11.44 -9.40 -22.34
CA VAL A 434 12.35 -8.39 -21.75
C VAL A 434 13.78 -8.91 -21.71
N GLU A 435 14.74 -8.03 -21.98
CA GLU A 435 16.15 -8.36 -21.98
C GLU A 435 16.63 -8.73 -20.57
N CYS A 436 17.30 -9.86 -20.44
CA CYS A 436 17.96 -10.29 -19.23
C CYS A 436 19.37 -9.70 -19.19
N GLN A 437 19.75 -9.06 -18.08
CA GLN A 437 21.10 -8.56 -17.87
C GLN A 437 21.56 -8.91 -16.46
N ASP A 438 22.68 -9.61 -16.35
CA ASP A 438 23.44 -9.69 -15.11
C ASP A 438 24.23 -8.38 -14.97
N ILE A 439 23.93 -7.61 -13.92
CA ILE A 439 24.58 -6.32 -13.68
C ILE A 439 26.08 -6.45 -13.37
N THR A 440 26.57 -7.65 -13.04
CA THR A 440 28.00 -7.95 -12.89
C THR A 440 28.71 -8.23 -14.21
N ALA A 441 27.96 -8.56 -15.28
CA ALA A 441 28.48 -8.88 -16.60
C ALA A 441 27.38 -8.71 -17.67
N THR A 442 27.12 -7.47 -18.09
CA THR A 442 26.10 -7.17 -19.10
C THR A 442 26.58 -7.53 -20.51
N SER A 443 25.65 -7.68 -21.45
CA SER A 443 25.98 -7.89 -22.86
C SER A 443 26.21 -6.58 -23.63
N PHE A 444 26.23 -5.44 -22.95
CA PHE A 444 26.39 -4.14 -23.59
C PHE A 444 27.84 -3.87 -23.97
N GLU A 445 28.05 -3.03 -24.99
CA GLU A 445 29.37 -2.58 -25.39
C GLU A 445 29.95 -1.60 -24.35
N ASP A 446 31.28 -1.47 -24.33
CA ASP A 446 31.97 -0.48 -23.53
C ASP A 446 31.48 0.93 -23.88
N LYS A 447 31.41 1.83 -22.89
CA LYS A 447 31.12 3.27 -23.12
C LYS A 447 29.82 3.52 -23.89
N THR A 448 28.79 2.72 -23.62
CA THR A 448 27.48 2.82 -24.27
C THR A 448 26.60 3.91 -23.65
N PHE A 449 26.54 4.01 -22.32
CA PHE A 449 25.54 4.81 -21.62
C PHE A 449 26.09 6.12 -21.08
N ASP A 450 25.32 7.20 -21.20
CA ASP A 450 25.58 8.47 -20.52
C ASP A 450 25.16 8.41 -19.05
N LEU A 451 24.15 7.59 -18.75
CA LEU A 451 23.55 7.44 -17.43
C LEU A 451 23.16 5.98 -17.16
N VAL A 452 23.55 5.48 -15.99
CA VAL A 452 23.02 4.24 -15.41
C VAL A 452 22.23 4.60 -14.14
N VAL A 453 21.03 4.04 -13.98
CA VAL A 453 20.17 4.28 -12.81
C VAL A 453 19.79 2.97 -12.15
N THR A 454 20.18 2.76 -10.89
CA THR A 454 19.82 1.55 -10.13
C THR A 454 19.11 1.94 -8.83
N SER A 455 17.96 1.34 -8.55
CA SER A 455 17.14 1.71 -7.38
C SER A 455 17.02 0.54 -6.41
N ASP A 456 17.84 0.51 -5.35
CA ASP A 456 17.88 -0.54 -4.33
C ASP A 456 18.12 -1.93 -4.93
N ILE A 457 19.17 -2.01 -5.76
CA ILE A 457 19.61 -3.25 -6.44
C ILE A 457 20.93 -3.75 -5.85
N MET A 458 21.85 -2.84 -5.52
CA MET A 458 23.25 -3.20 -5.26
C MET A 458 23.43 -4.05 -4.00
N GLU A 459 22.55 -3.90 -3.01
CA GLU A 459 22.57 -4.68 -1.77
C GLU A 459 22.23 -6.16 -2.00
N HIS A 460 21.58 -6.46 -3.13
CA HIS A 460 21.16 -7.79 -3.55
C HIS A 460 22.15 -8.46 -4.50
N VAL A 461 23.18 -7.73 -4.96
CA VAL A 461 24.20 -8.28 -5.84
C VAL A 461 25.19 -9.10 -5.01
N ARG A 462 25.42 -10.36 -5.42
CA ARG A 462 26.31 -11.30 -4.74
C ARG A 462 27.73 -10.76 -4.54
N ARG A 463 28.25 -10.08 -5.55
CA ARG A 463 29.58 -9.43 -5.55
C ARG A 463 29.45 -8.02 -6.12
N PRO A 464 29.01 -7.04 -5.31
CA PRO A 464 28.60 -5.74 -5.82
C PRO A 464 29.75 -4.95 -6.47
N GLU A 465 31.01 -5.21 -6.08
CA GLU A 465 32.18 -4.63 -6.77
C GLU A 465 32.28 -5.04 -8.25
N GLU A 466 31.92 -6.28 -8.61
CA GLU A 466 31.91 -6.73 -10.00
C GLU A 466 30.88 -5.92 -10.80
N ALA A 467 29.70 -5.67 -10.21
CA ALA A 467 28.70 -4.81 -10.81
C ALA A 467 29.17 -3.36 -10.99
N TRP A 468 29.87 -2.77 -10.03
CA TRP A 468 30.42 -1.42 -10.23
C TRP A 468 31.55 -1.35 -11.25
N ARG A 469 32.40 -2.39 -11.37
CA ARG A 469 33.38 -2.50 -12.46
C ARG A 469 32.68 -2.55 -13.83
N GLU A 470 31.58 -3.30 -13.90
CA GLU A 470 30.78 -3.42 -15.10
C GLU A 470 30.05 -2.11 -15.45
N ILE A 471 29.46 -1.43 -14.45
CA ILE A 471 28.87 -0.10 -14.61
C ILE A 471 29.92 0.90 -15.10
N HIS A 472 31.13 0.88 -14.52
CA HIS A 472 32.25 1.68 -15.01
C HIS A 472 32.56 1.37 -16.48
N ARG A 473 32.60 0.09 -16.89
CA ARG A 473 32.88 -0.31 -18.28
C ARG A 473 31.85 0.27 -19.26
N ILE A 474 30.57 0.13 -18.96
CA ILE A 474 29.46 0.51 -19.87
C ILE A 474 29.14 2.00 -19.87
N LEU A 475 29.53 2.75 -18.83
CA LEU A 475 29.38 4.22 -18.81
C LEU A 475 30.35 4.89 -19.77
N LYS A 476 29.95 5.93 -20.49
CA LYS A 476 30.88 6.79 -21.23
C LYS A 476 31.81 7.55 -20.27
N PRO A 477 33.02 7.95 -20.68
CA PRO A 477 33.84 8.89 -19.90
C PRO A 477 33.04 10.14 -19.52
N GLY A 478 33.02 10.50 -18.24
CA GLY A 478 32.18 11.58 -17.71
C GLY A 478 30.70 11.23 -17.48
N GLY A 479 30.26 10.03 -17.86
CA GLY A 479 28.92 9.50 -17.59
C GLY A 479 28.68 9.22 -16.10
N HIS A 480 27.42 9.08 -15.71
CA HIS A 480 27.03 9.01 -14.30
C HIS A 480 26.31 7.71 -13.95
N HIS A 481 26.58 7.20 -12.74
CA HIS A 481 25.73 6.21 -12.07
C HIS A 481 24.96 6.90 -10.96
N VAL A 482 23.63 6.95 -11.06
CA VAL A 482 22.77 7.52 -10.02
C VAL A 482 22.02 6.38 -9.34
N PHE A 483 22.29 6.14 -8.07
CA PHE A 483 21.77 4.97 -7.38
C PHE A 483 21.26 5.24 -5.97
N SER A 484 20.33 4.38 -5.56
CA SER A 484 19.88 4.27 -4.18
C SER A 484 20.24 2.89 -3.63
N ILE A 485 20.54 2.89 -2.34
CA ILE A 485 20.73 1.72 -1.46
C ILE A 485 20.06 2.07 -0.11
N PRO A 486 19.76 1.10 0.77
CA PRO A 486 19.00 1.32 2.00
C PRO A 486 19.81 2.05 3.09
N LEU A 487 20.31 3.25 2.77
CA LEU A 487 21.07 4.14 3.63
C LEU A 487 20.38 5.49 3.83
N THR A 488 20.57 6.01 5.03
CA THR A 488 20.22 7.37 5.46
C THR A 488 21.44 8.00 6.15
N ALA A 489 21.45 9.33 6.28
CA ALA A 489 22.42 10.03 7.10
C ALA A 489 22.09 9.85 8.61
N GLU A 490 23.07 9.71 9.50
CA GLU A 490 24.50 9.50 9.25
C GLU A 490 24.79 8.04 8.82
N MET A 491 25.73 7.83 7.90
CA MET A 491 26.05 6.50 7.39
C MET A 491 26.90 5.70 8.39
N PRO A 492 26.66 4.39 8.57
CA PRO A 492 27.61 3.51 9.25
C PRO A 492 29.00 3.61 8.61
N PRO A 493 30.10 3.58 9.36
CA PRO A 493 31.44 3.82 8.80
C PRO A 493 31.93 2.70 7.88
N ARG A 494 31.41 1.47 8.04
CA ARG A 494 31.89 0.27 7.35
C ARG A 494 30.74 -0.54 6.79
N SER A 495 30.95 -1.13 5.63
CA SER A 495 30.07 -2.10 5.01
C SER A 495 30.19 -3.46 5.71
N VAL A 496 29.08 -4.19 5.80
CA VAL A 496 29.00 -5.52 6.43
C VAL A 496 28.51 -6.53 5.40
N SER A 497 29.34 -7.51 5.07
CA SER A 497 28.91 -8.68 4.29
C SER A 497 28.07 -9.61 5.15
N ARG A 498 26.82 -9.85 4.74
CA ARG A 498 25.90 -10.80 5.39
C ARG A 498 26.10 -12.23 4.92
N VAL A 499 26.74 -12.39 3.76
CA VAL A 499 26.97 -13.67 3.08
C VAL A 499 28.43 -13.72 2.63
N ASP A 500 29.08 -14.84 2.90
CA ASP A 500 30.39 -15.17 2.32
C ASP A 500 30.18 -15.73 0.92
N THR A 501 30.75 -15.02 -0.06
CA THR A 501 30.62 -15.31 -1.50
C THR A 501 31.96 -15.70 -2.13
N SER A 502 32.94 -16.08 -1.30
CA SER A 502 34.27 -16.53 -1.75
C SER A 502 34.21 -17.85 -2.53
N GLY A 503 33.27 -18.74 -2.19
CA GLY A 503 32.96 -19.96 -2.92
C GLY A 503 31.86 -19.79 -3.99
N GLU A 504 31.48 -20.89 -4.63
CA GLU A 504 30.34 -20.94 -5.56
C GLU A 504 28.99 -20.87 -4.82
N GLU A 505 28.93 -21.44 -3.62
CA GLU A 505 27.73 -21.45 -2.79
C GLU A 505 27.68 -20.26 -1.84
N ASP A 506 26.46 -19.87 -1.46
CA ASP A 506 26.23 -18.83 -0.47
C ASP A 506 26.33 -19.39 0.94
N ARG A 507 27.26 -18.85 1.72
CA ARG A 507 27.38 -19.16 3.15
C ARG A 507 26.91 -17.96 3.96
N LEU A 508 25.75 -18.08 4.60
CA LEU A 508 25.22 -17.03 5.48
C LEU A 508 26.18 -16.77 6.67
N LEU A 509 26.67 -15.54 6.78
CA LEU A 509 27.44 -15.06 7.94
C LEU A 509 26.53 -14.50 9.03
N MET A 510 25.33 -14.07 8.65
CA MET A 510 24.30 -13.48 9.50
C MET A 510 22.92 -14.04 9.14
N PRO A 511 21.88 -13.87 10.00
CA PRO A 511 20.52 -14.23 9.64
C PRO A 511 20.11 -13.58 8.31
N ALA A 512 19.47 -14.36 7.43
CA ALA A 512 19.07 -13.88 6.11
C ALA A 512 18.06 -12.72 6.23
N VAL A 513 18.29 -11.67 5.45
CA VAL A 513 17.38 -10.53 5.31
C VAL A 513 16.96 -10.49 3.84
N TYR A 514 15.66 -10.30 3.61
CA TYR A 514 15.10 -10.26 2.27
C TYR A 514 14.33 -8.97 2.04
N HIS A 515 14.49 -8.38 0.87
CA HIS A 515 13.59 -7.34 0.35
C HIS A 515 12.72 -7.93 -0.78
N GLY A 516 11.76 -7.16 -1.30
CA GLY A 516 11.01 -7.58 -2.47
C GLY A 516 11.85 -7.48 -3.74
N ASP A 517 11.69 -8.42 -4.67
CA ASP A 517 12.42 -8.45 -5.95
C ASP A 517 11.84 -7.52 -7.04
N GLY A 518 10.85 -6.71 -6.69
CA GLY A 518 10.09 -5.88 -7.63
C GLY A 518 8.92 -6.61 -8.31
N ALA A 519 8.75 -7.91 -8.05
CA ALA A 519 7.61 -8.74 -8.43
C ALA A 519 6.98 -9.36 -7.15
N ALA A 520 6.60 -10.65 -7.20
CA ALA A 520 6.03 -11.37 -6.07
C ALA A 520 7.09 -12.14 -5.23
N GLY A 521 8.37 -12.04 -5.59
CA GLY A 521 9.45 -12.78 -4.96
C GLY A 521 10.23 -11.97 -3.91
N LEU A 522 11.28 -12.60 -3.41
CA LEU A 522 12.16 -12.06 -2.38
C LEU A 522 13.61 -12.09 -2.86
N SER A 523 14.35 -11.00 -2.63
CA SER A 523 15.77 -10.87 -2.93
C SER A 523 16.59 -10.84 -1.64
N LEU A 524 17.57 -11.75 -1.53
CA LEU A 524 18.49 -11.81 -0.38
C LEU A 524 19.38 -10.55 -0.34
N VAL A 525 19.57 -9.98 0.85
CA VAL A 525 20.54 -8.91 1.08
C VAL A 525 21.90 -9.54 1.34
N TYR A 526 22.86 -9.27 0.46
CA TYR A 526 24.25 -9.72 0.58
C TYR A 526 25.12 -8.76 1.39
N THR A 527 24.89 -7.46 1.24
CA THR A 527 25.72 -6.43 1.86
C THR A 527 24.86 -5.32 2.47
N ASP A 528 25.10 -5.02 3.74
CA ASP A 528 24.66 -3.77 4.36
C ASP A 528 25.79 -2.74 4.16
N PHE A 529 25.59 -1.76 3.28
CA PHE A 529 26.66 -0.80 2.94
C PHE A 529 26.94 0.22 4.05
N GLY A 530 28.17 0.74 4.07
CA GLY A 530 28.60 1.86 4.91
C GLY A 530 29.31 2.94 4.09
N ALA A 531 29.88 3.93 4.78
CA ALA A 531 30.55 5.08 4.18
C ALA A 531 31.86 4.72 3.44
N ASP A 532 32.50 3.60 3.79
CA ASP A 532 33.65 3.02 3.08
C ASP A 532 33.33 2.63 1.62
N LEU A 533 32.04 2.55 1.26
CA LEU A 533 31.61 2.45 -0.13
C LEU A 533 32.16 3.60 -0.98
N LEU A 534 32.23 4.82 -0.45
CA LEU A 534 32.68 5.99 -1.22
C LEU A 534 34.15 5.84 -1.66
N ASP A 535 35.01 5.36 -0.75
CA ASP A 535 36.42 5.08 -1.04
C ASP A 535 36.56 3.92 -2.02
N THR A 536 35.74 2.87 -1.84
CA THR A 536 35.70 1.70 -2.72
C THR A 536 35.38 2.12 -4.16
N LEU A 537 34.33 2.91 -4.36
CA LEU A 537 33.93 3.37 -5.69
C LEU A 537 34.96 4.32 -6.31
N ALA A 538 35.55 5.22 -5.51
CA ALA A 538 36.65 6.07 -5.98
C ALA A 538 37.83 5.24 -6.51
N SER A 539 38.19 4.15 -5.83
CA SER A 539 39.27 3.24 -6.27
C SER A 539 38.97 2.51 -7.59
N LEU A 540 37.68 2.37 -7.92
CA LEU A 540 37.21 1.78 -9.19
C LEU A 540 37.06 2.81 -10.32
N GLY A 541 37.49 4.07 -10.12
CA GLY A 541 37.34 5.14 -11.11
C GLY A 541 35.94 5.77 -11.14
N LEU A 542 35.17 5.56 -10.07
CA LEU A 542 33.81 6.06 -9.86
C LEU A 542 33.72 6.91 -8.57
N PRO A 543 34.44 8.05 -8.47
CA PRO A 543 34.27 8.96 -7.33
C PRO A 543 32.78 9.27 -7.11
N THR A 544 32.32 9.12 -5.87
CA THR A 544 30.90 9.10 -5.54
C THR A 544 30.57 10.14 -4.46
N ALA A 545 29.48 10.87 -4.67
CA ALA A 545 28.90 11.77 -3.67
C ALA A 545 27.60 11.18 -3.11
N ALA A 546 27.44 11.22 -1.78
CA ALA A 546 26.16 10.97 -1.13
C ALA A 546 25.39 12.30 -1.01
N LEU A 547 24.28 12.41 -1.72
CA LEU A 547 23.44 13.60 -1.79
C LEU A 547 22.21 13.43 -0.88
N PRO A 548 22.04 14.27 0.16
CA PRO A 548 20.82 14.29 0.95
C PRO A 548 19.65 14.86 0.15
N TYR A 549 18.44 14.40 0.46
CA TYR A 549 17.23 14.98 -0.09
C TYR A 549 17.10 16.45 0.31
N ARG A 550 16.89 17.34 -0.66
CA ARG A 550 16.63 18.76 -0.39
C ARG A 550 15.20 18.92 0.11
N SER A 551 15.06 19.09 1.42
CA SER A 551 13.82 19.38 2.12
C SER A 551 14.09 20.34 3.28
N SER A 552 13.10 21.16 3.63
CA SER A 552 13.12 21.93 4.88
C SER A 552 13.00 21.04 6.11
N ASP A 553 12.60 19.79 5.91
CA ASP A 553 12.37 18.82 6.95
C ASP A 553 13.62 17.94 7.20
N PRO A 554 14.21 17.95 8.42
CA PRO A 554 15.45 17.22 8.70
C PRO A 554 15.36 15.70 8.55
N LEU A 555 14.21 15.10 8.86
CA LEU A 555 14.03 13.65 8.72
C LEU A 555 13.94 13.27 7.25
N CYS A 556 13.27 14.08 6.42
CA CYS A 556 13.26 13.87 4.98
C CYS A 556 14.67 14.04 4.40
N ALA A 557 15.40 15.06 4.87
CA ALA A 557 16.77 15.34 4.44
C ALA A 557 17.78 14.24 4.79
N SER A 558 17.44 13.33 5.71
CA SER A 558 18.28 12.17 6.04
C SER A 558 18.37 11.14 4.90
N VAL A 559 17.44 11.11 3.95
CA VAL A 559 17.47 10.14 2.86
C VAL A 559 18.57 10.50 1.87
N LEU A 560 19.43 9.53 1.56
CA LEU A 560 20.57 9.69 0.68
C LEU A 560 20.30 9.08 -0.71
N THR A 561 20.82 9.74 -1.74
CA THR A 561 21.05 9.17 -3.07
C THR A 561 22.52 9.32 -3.42
N PHE A 562 23.07 8.35 -4.13
CA PHE A 562 24.48 8.34 -4.49
C PHE A 562 24.64 8.67 -5.98
N VAL A 563 25.64 9.48 -6.28
CA VAL A 563 26.00 9.86 -7.64
C VAL A 563 27.47 9.56 -7.84
N SER A 564 27.77 8.57 -8.66
CA SER A 564 29.13 8.32 -9.15
C SER A 564 29.32 8.94 -10.53
N GLN A 565 30.52 9.45 -10.81
CA GLN A 565 30.91 9.88 -12.13
C GLN A 565 32.09 9.05 -12.62
N ARG A 566 32.01 8.50 -13.84
CA ARG A 566 33.14 7.81 -14.47
C ARG A 566 34.22 8.83 -14.81
N LEU A 567 35.43 8.64 -14.30
CA LEU A 567 36.58 9.47 -14.65
C LEU A 567 36.96 9.31 -16.15
N PRO A 568 37.56 10.35 -16.77
CA PRO A 568 37.92 10.36 -18.20
C PRO A 568 38.78 9.18 -18.68
#